data_AF-A0AAU3LD05-F1
#
_entry.id   AF-A0AAU3LD05-F1
#
_cell.length_a   1.000
_cell.length_b   1.000
_cell.length_c   1.000
_cell.angle_alpha   90.00
_cell.angle_beta   90.00
_cell.angle_gamma   90.00
#
_symmetry.space_group_name_H-M   'P 1'
#
loop_
_entity.id
_entity.type
_entity.pdbx_description
1 polymer ?
#
loop_
_entity_poly.entity_id
_entity_poly.type
_entity_poly.pdbx_seq_one_letter_code
_entity_poly.pdbx_strand_id
1 'polypeptide(L)'
;MTATVAEPTGARARQTYYWRVRNARTPQSPASAGQAWHIQPGHPGGAYCDLGHEPDPPVHHTPTLLSRSWPTGRRRDEQEFRGGCLACEWEGPVHSGDGFGDGDNEAVEDAHDHCFPGWRTLPPITTVEDRWAVPRSWSRWAQLIARYPAGWENQGAPVVAWRRYRREAHAPPHAGRPRYELHVTRPPRDRGRRPADQEALF
;
A
#
# COMPACT_ATOMS: atom_id res chain seq x y z
N MET A 1 -6.10 38.66 6.97
CA MET A 1 -5.12 37.57 6.92
C MET A 1 -5.83 36.31 7.42
N THR A 2 -6.30 35.46 6.52
CA THR A 2 -6.89 34.17 6.89
C THR A 2 -5.77 33.26 7.36
N ALA A 3 -5.77 32.91 8.64
CA ALA A 3 -4.85 31.92 9.18
C ALA A 3 -5.03 30.61 8.41
N THR A 4 -4.02 30.20 7.64
CA THR A 4 -3.97 28.89 7.02
C THR A 4 -3.92 27.88 8.16
N VAL A 5 -5.03 27.19 8.42
CA VAL A 5 -5.05 26.12 9.42
C VAL A 5 -4.02 25.08 9.00
N ALA A 6 -3.02 24.85 9.84
CA ALA A 6 -2.03 23.83 9.59
C ALA A 6 -2.74 22.48 9.48
N GLU A 7 -2.47 21.77 8.39
CA GLU A 7 -3.06 20.45 8.18
C GLU A 7 -2.53 19.47 9.23
N PRO A 8 -3.38 18.66 9.87
CA PRO A 8 -2.94 17.72 10.90
C PRO A 8 -2.03 16.64 10.33
N THR A 9 -1.22 16.03 11.20
CA THR A 9 -0.39 14.85 10.90
C THR A 9 -1.06 13.59 11.44
N GLY A 10 -0.78 12.44 10.83
CA GLY A 10 -1.37 11.15 11.09
C GLY A 10 -2.52 10.83 10.14
N ALA A 11 -2.56 9.60 9.62
CA ALA A 11 -3.51 9.20 8.58
C ALA A 11 -4.98 9.39 9.00
N ARG A 12 -5.31 9.04 10.26
CA ARG A 12 -6.68 9.20 10.80
C ARG A 12 -7.06 10.67 11.00
N ALA A 13 -6.13 11.49 11.47
CA ALA A 13 -6.37 12.92 11.68
C ALA A 13 -6.56 13.64 10.33
N ARG A 14 -5.75 13.30 9.32
CA ARG A 14 -5.91 13.77 7.93
C ARG A 14 -7.24 13.33 7.32
N GLN A 15 -7.63 12.06 7.48
CA GLN A 15 -8.93 11.59 7.00
C GLN A 15 -10.11 12.34 7.64
N THR A 16 -10.02 12.61 8.95
CA THR A 16 -11.01 13.41 9.68
C THR A 16 -11.06 14.84 9.15
N TYR A 17 -9.91 15.46 8.94
CA TYR A 17 -9.79 16.80 8.38
C TYR A 17 -10.38 16.90 6.97
N TYR A 18 -10.01 15.97 6.09
CA TYR A 18 -10.56 15.84 4.75
C TYR A 18 -12.09 15.78 4.75
N TRP A 19 -12.69 14.98 5.62
CA TRP A 19 -14.15 14.92 5.73
C TRP A 19 -14.77 16.22 6.22
N ARG A 20 -14.08 16.98 7.08
CA ARG A 20 -14.54 18.32 7.48
C ARG A 20 -14.49 19.29 6.30
N VAL A 21 -13.42 19.28 5.50
CA VAL A 21 -13.31 20.11 4.28
C VAL A 21 -14.39 19.74 3.27
N ARG A 22 -14.49 18.45 2.93
CA ARG A 22 -15.44 17.94 1.95
C ARG A 22 -16.90 18.21 2.32
N ASN A 23 -17.23 18.21 3.61
CA ASN A 23 -18.58 18.49 4.12
C ASN A 23 -18.81 19.97 4.49
N ALA A 24 -17.96 20.89 4.03
CA ALA A 24 -18.06 22.33 4.30
C ALA A 24 -18.08 22.69 5.81
N ARG A 25 -17.44 21.87 6.65
CA ARG A 25 -17.28 22.09 8.10
C ARG A 25 -15.97 22.81 8.45
N THR A 26 -15.20 23.22 7.44
CA THR A 26 -14.05 24.13 7.59
C THR A 26 -14.24 25.35 6.68
N PRO A 27 -13.51 26.46 6.93
CA PRO A 27 -13.55 27.64 6.06
C PRO A 27 -12.94 27.44 4.66
N GLN A 28 -12.58 26.22 4.28
CA GLN A 28 -12.04 25.89 2.96
C GLN A 28 -13.17 25.46 2.02
N SER A 29 -12.98 25.70 0.72
CA SER A 29 -13.94 25.27 -0.28
C SER A 29 -14.02 23.74 -0.34
N PRO A 30 -15.21 23.12 -0.37
CA PRO A 30 -15.34 21.67 -0.59
C PRO A 30 -14.69 21.21 -1.89
N ALA A 31 -14.61 22.07 -2.90
CA ALA A 31 -13.96 21.78 -4.17
C ALA A 31 -12.44 21.57 -4.04
N SER A 32 -11.81 22.08 -2.97
CA SER A 32 -10.38 21.87 -2.69
C SER A 32 -10.13 20.64 -1.81
N ALA A 33 -11.14 19.83 -1.49
CA ALA A 33 -10.97 18.66 -0.62
C ALA A 33 -9.91 17.67 -1.15
N GLY A 34 -9.79 17.53 -2.47
CA GLY A 34 -8.75 16.70 -3.09
C GLY A 34 -7.32 17.18 -2.83
N GLN A 35 -7.13 18.46 -2.51
CA GLN A 35 -5.82 19.04 -2.19
C GLN A 35 -5.39 18.78 -0.73
N ALA A 36 -6.34 18.41 0.14
CA ALA A 36 -6.02 17.93 1.48
C ALA A 36 -5.59 16.47 1.41
N TRP A 37 -4.58 16.11 2.18
CA TRP A 37 -4.21 14.72 2.35
C TRP A 37 -5.36 13.95 2.98
N HIS A 38 -5.63 12.80 2.39
CA HIS A 38 -6.66 11.87 2.83
C HIS A 38 -6.22 10.46 2.51
N ILE A 39 -6.86 9.48 3.14
CA ILE A 39 -6.62 8.09 2.81
C ILE A 39 -7.25 7.80 1.44
N GLN A 40 -6.43 7.28 0.53
CA GLN A 40 -6.83 6.93 -0.83
C GLN A 40 -8.05 6.00 -0.78
N PRO A 41 -9.08 6.25 -1.61
CA PRO A 41 -10.24 5.37 -1.69
C PRO A 41 -9.86 3.89 -1.90
N GLY A 42 -10.53 2.99 -1.18
CA GLY A 42 -10.28 1.55 -1.21
C GLY A 42 -9.13 1.07 -0.29
N HIS A 43 -8.30 1.96 0.26
CA HIS A 43 -7.27 1.60 1.22
C HIS A 43 -7.82 1.57 2.66
N PRO A 44 -7.19 0.83 3.60
CA PRO A 44 -7.64 0.74 4.99
C PRO A 44 -7.85 2.10 5.64
N GLY A 45 -9.03 2.33 6.20
CA GLY A 45 -9.42 3.60 6.81
C GLY A 45 -9.87 4.69 5.80
N GLY A 46 -9.81 4.43 4.50
CA GLY A 46 -10.27 5.29 3.42
C GLY A 46 -11.70 5.00 2.97
N ALA A 47 -12.30 5.93 2.23
CA ALA A 47 -13.65 5.76 1.71
C ALA A 47 -13.74 4.48 0.85
N TYR A 48 -14.90 3.80 0.89
CA TYR A 48 -15.14 2.55 0.13
C TYR A 48 -14.19 1.39 0.50
N CYS A 49 -13.58 1.42 1.70
CA CYS A 49 -12.90 0.25 2.24
C CYS A 49 -13.92 -0.76 2.78
N ASP A 50 -13.97 -1.96 2.19
CA ASP A 50 -14.88 -3.04 2.60
C ASP A 50 -14.62 -3.56 4.03
N LEU A 51 -13.44 -3.24 4.60
CA LEU A 51 -13.06 -3.65 5.94
C LEU A 51 -13.56 -2.69 7.03
N GLY A 52 -14.29 -1.63 6.65
CA GLY A 52 -14.88 -0.66 7.55
C GLY A 52 -13.90 0.41 8.04
N HIS A 53 -14.45 1.37 8.80
CA HIS A 53 -13.71 2.39 9.52
C HIS A 53 -13.87 2.13 11.01
N GLU A 54 -12.93 1.44 11.64
CA GLU A 54 -12.98 1.31 13.10
C GLU A 54 -12.79 2.69 13.75
N PRO A 55 -13.65 3.06 14.72
CA PRO A 55 -13.58 4.35 15.38
C PRO A 55 -12.34 4.47 16.29
N ASP A 56 -11.82 3.34 16.77
CA ASP A 56 -10.61 3.27 17.58
C ASP A 56 -9.38 2.94 16.72
N PRO A 57 -8.18 3.41 17.10
CA PRO A 57 -6.97 3.00 16.40
C PRO A 57 -6.77 1.49 16.54
N PRO A 58 -6.34 0.80 15.47
CA PRO A 58 -5.99 -0.60 15.57
C PRO A 58 -4.90 -0.83 16.63
N VAL A 59 -4.96 -1.95 17.34
CA VAL A 59 -3.96 -2.34 18.36
C VAL A 59 -2.57 -2.53 17.76
N HIS A 60 -2.49 -2.82 16.46
CA HIS A 60 -1.27 -3.07 15.73
C HIS A 60 -1.08 -2.05 14.61
N HIS A 61 0.18 -1.81 14.23
CA HIS A 61 0.48 -0.94 13.10
C HIS A 61 -0.15 -1.49 11.83
N THR A 62 -1.13 -0.74 11.29
CA THR A 62 -1.84 -1.08 10.06
C THR A 62 -1.46 -0.09 8.96
N PRO A 63 -0.93 -0.56 7.82
CA PRO A 63 -0.49 0.31 6.73
C PRO A 63 -1.70 0.87 5.98
N THR A 64 -1.55 2.11 5.49
CA THR A 64 -2.50 2.72 4.57
C THR A 64 -1.79 3.66 3.60
N LEU A 65 -2.51 4.12 2.57
CA LEU A 65 -2.01 5.06 1.57
C LEU A 65 -2.71 6.40 1.73
N LEU A 66 -1.93 7.46 1.90
CA LEU A 66 -2.42 8.83 1.82
C LEU A 66 -2.19 9.38 0.41
N SER A 67 -3.12 10.18 -0.07
CA SER A 67 -3.02 10.88 -1.34
C SER A 67 -3.57 12.31 -1.26
N ARG A 68 -3.15 13.14 -2.21
CA ARG A 68 -3.78 14.42 -2.57
C ARG A 68 -3.52 14.73 -4.03
N SER A 69 -4.34 15.61 -4.60
CA SER A 69 -4.22 16.09 -5.96
C SER A 69 -3.93 17.58 -6.02
N TRP A 70 -3.04 17.97 -6.93
CA TRP A 70 -2.72 19.35 -7.25
C TRP A 70 -3.24 19.70 -8.64
N PRO A 71 -4.12 20.70 -8.77
CA PRO A 71 -4.55 21.17 -10.07
C PRO A 71 -3.39 21.85 -10.77
N THR A 72 -2.92 21.25 -11.87
CA THR A 72 -1.78 21.78 -12.65
C THR A 72 -2.23 22.69 -13.80
N GLY A 73 -3.55 22.89 -13.98
CA GLY A 73 -4.13 23.59 -15.13
C GLY A 73 -4.01 22.82 -16.46
N ARG A 74 -3.45 21.61 -16.45
CA ARG A 74 -3.38 20.68 -17.60
C ARG A 74 -4.51 19.65 -17.52
N ARG A 75 -4.58 18.76 -18.53
CA ARG A 75 -5.61 17.72 -18.67
C ARG A 75 -5.65 16.70 -17.50
N ARG A 76 -4.66 16.70 -16.61
CA ARG A 76 -4.57 15.82 -15.44
C ARG A 76 -3.94 16.53 -14.26
N ASP A 77 -4.53 16.37 -13.09
CA ASP A 77 -3.96 16.80 -11.82
C ASP A 77 -2.71 15.96 -11.49
N GLU A 78 -1.71 16.60 -10.89
CA GLU A 78 -0.57 15.87 -10.32
C GLU A 78 -1.01 15.23 -9.01
N GLN A 79 -0.62 13.97 -8.79
CA GLN A 79 -0.95 13.28 -7.56
C GLN A 79 0.31 13.11 -6.72
N GLU A 80 0.14 13.33 -5.43
CA GLU A 80 1.15 13.05 -4.42
C GLU A 80 0.63 11.96 -3.50
N PHE A 81 1.52 11.05 -3.14
CA PHE A 81 1.25 9.88 -2.31
C PHE A 81 2.22 9.85 -1.14
N ARG A 82 1.79 9.30 0.00
CA ARG A 82 2.71 8.93 1.08
C ARG A 82 2.15 7.79 1.90
N GLY A 83 3.04 6.97 2.45
CA GLY A 83 2.65 5.92 3.39
C GLY A 83 2.10 6.51 4.68
N GLY A 84 1.14 5.82 5.30
CA GLY A 84 0.62 6.18 6.62
C GLY A 84 0.39 4.97 7.50
N CYS A 85 0.35 5.19 8.82
CA CYS A 85 -0.08 4.20 9.79
C CYS A 85 -1.45 4.57 10.37
N LEU A 86 -2.33 3.59 10.58
CA LEU A 86 -3.61 3.82 11.26
C LEU A 86 -3.48 3.76 12.80
N ALA A 87 -2.41 3.18 13.34
CA ALA A 87 -2.23 3.01 14.79
C ALA A 87 -1.46 4.16 15.44
N CYS A 88 -0.61 4.87 14.69
CA CYS A 88 0.18 6.00 15.19
C CYS A 88 0.24 7.14 14.16
N GLU A 89 0.97 8.21 14.48
CA GLU A 89 1.06 9.41 13.63
C GLU A 89 2.12 9.32 12.53
N TRP A 90 2.75 8.15 12.33
CA TRP A 90 3.80 7.99 11.33
C TRP A 90 3.28 8.21 9.90
N GLU A 91 4.08 8.93 9.11
CA GLU A 91 3.87 9.17 7.67
C GLU A 91 5.20 9.07 6.93
N GLY A 92 5.21 8.36 5.80
CA GLY A 92 6.39 8.20 4.93
C GLY A 92 6.69 9.45 4.10
N PRO A 93 7.80 9.47 3.33
CA PRO A 93 8.10 10.56 2.40
C PRO A 93 7.00 10.76 1.35
N VAL A 94 7.00 11.94 0.71
CA VAL A 94 6.06 12.26 -0.38
C VAL A 94 6.62 11.74 -1.70
N HIS A 95 5.79 11.01 -2.43
CA HIS A 95 6.07 10.49 -3.77
C HIS A 95 5.10 11.13 -4.77
N SER A 96 5.63 11.79 -5.79
CA SER A 96 4.82 12.28 -6.90
C SER A 96 4.66 11.19 -7.95
N GLY A 97 3.48 11.07 -8.54
CA GLY A 97 3.23 10.10 -9.59
C GLY A 97 1.84 10.25 -10.19
N ASP A 98 1.50 9.30 -11.04
CA ASP A 98 0.19 9.28 -11.68
C ASP A 98 -0.76 8.22 -11.09
N GLY A 99 -0.33 7.55 -10.02
CA GLY A 99 -0.99 6.39 -9.43
C GLY A 99 -0.86 5.17 -10.33
N PHE A 100 -1.62 4.11 -10.04
CA PHE A 100 -1.59 2.88 -10.85
C PHE A 100 -0.19 2.23 -10.91
N GLY A 101 0.51 2.24 -9.78
CA GLY A 101 1.87 1.70 -9.63
C GLY A 101 2.99 2.70 -9.93
N ASP A 102 2.71 4.00 -9.84
CA ASP A 102 3.64 5.13 -9.98
C ASP A 102 3.44 6.09 -8.80
N GLY A 103 4.37 6.08 -7.86
CA GLY A 103 4.33 6.85 -6.60
C GLY A 103 3.48 6.20 -5.50
N ASP A 104 2.32 5.63 -5.85
CA ASP A 104 1.45 4.91 -4.92
C ASP A 104 2.07 3.62 -4.39
N ASN A 105 2.80 2.87 -5.23
CA ASN A 105 3.51 1.67 -4.80
C ASN A 105 4.60 2.01 -3.78
N GLU A 106 5.46 2.98 -4.06
CA GLU A 106 6.53 3.42 -3.15
C GLU A 106 5.97 3.86 -1.79
N ALA A 107 4.89 4.64 -1.81
CA ALA A 107 4.19 5.06 -0.60
C ALA A 107 3.60 3.87 0.20
N VAL A 108 2.99 2.89 -0.47
CA VAL A 108 2.48 1.68 0.17
C VAL A 108 3.61 0.84 0.74
N GLU A 109 4.73 0.69 0.03
CA GLU A 109 5.91 -0.03 0.50
C GLU A 109 6.50 0.60 1.76
N ASP A 110 6.62 1.94 1.82
CA ASP A 110 7.06 2.66 3.01
C ASP A 110 6.15 2.36 4.21
N ALA A 111 4.82 2.34 4.00
CA ALA A 111 3.87 2.02 5.06
C ALA A 111 4.06 0.58 5.58
N HIS A 112 4.39 -0.36 4.70
CA HIS A 112 4.68 -1.74 5.09
C HIS A 112 6.05 -1.88 5.76
N ASP A 113 7.05 -1.08 5.40
CA ASP A 113 8.32 -1.05 6.13
C ASP A 113 8.16 -0.60 7.57
N HIS A 114 7.26 0.35 7.80
CA HIS A 114 6.88 0.78 9.14
C HIS A 114 6.07 -0.27 9.90
N CYS A 115 5.03 -0.85 9.28
CA CYS A 115 4.09 -1.73 9.97
C CYS A 115 4.59 -3.18 10.11
N PHE A 116 5.39 -3.64 9.15
CA PHE A 116 5.91 -5.00 9.06
C PHE A 116 7.40 -4.99 8.67
N PRO A 117 8.31 -4.55 9.56
CA PRO A 117 9.73 -4.48 9.26
C PRO A 117 10.28 -5.83 8.78
N GLY A 118 10.80 -5.88 7.55
CA GLY A 118 11.30 -7.10 6.92
C GLY A 118 10.30 -7.84 6.02
N TRP A 119 9.11 -7.30 5.75
CA TRP A 119 8.13 -7.91 4.84
C TRP A 119 8.71 -8.26 3.45
N ARG A 120 9.74 -7.53 3.00
CA ARG A 120 10.42 -7.79 1.72
C ARG A 120 11.10 -9.15 1.63
N THR A 121 11.38 -9.80 2.76
CA THR A 121 11.96 -11.16 2.79
C THR A 121 10.89 -12.25 2.84
N LEU A 122 9.61 -11.90 2.86
CA LEU A 122 8.53 -12.88 2.81
C LEU A 122 8.56 -13.66 1.49
N PRO A 123 8.21 -14.96 1.51
CA PRO A 123 8.18 -15.77 0.30
C PRO A 123 7.15 -15.23 -0.70
N PRO A 124 7.55 -14.88 -1.94
CA PRO A 124 6.61 -14.38 -2.94
C PRO A 124 5.78 -15.53 -3.53
N ILE A 125 4.50 -15.24 -3.82
CA ILE A 125 3.70 -16.02 -4.76
C ILE A 125 4.23 -15.76 -6.17
N THR A 126 4.67 -16.82 -6.84
CA THR A 126 5.46 -16.73 -8.08
C THR A 126 4.65 -16.97 -9.35
N THR A 127 3.42 -17.47 -9.24
CA THR A 127 2.53 -17.79 -10.36
C THR A 127 1.22 -17.00 -10.27
N VAL A 128 0.59 -16.72 -11.40
CA VAL A 128 -0.70 -16.02 -11.42
C VAL A 128 -1.79 -16.92 -10.87
N GLU A 129 -1.71 -18.22 -11.14
CA GLU A 129 -2.60 -19.25 -10.65
C GLU A 129 -2.60 -19.28 -9.12
N ASP A 130 -1.42 -19.27 -8.49
CA ASP A 130 -1.31 -19.31 -7.04
C ASP A 130 -1.80 -18.02 -6.37
N ARG A 131 -1.73 -16.85 -7.05
CA ARG A 131 -2.35 -15.62 -6.51
C ARG A 131 -3.86 -15.78 -6.28
N TRP A 132 -4.52 -16.65 -7.05
CA TRP A 132 -5.95 -16.93 -6.91
C TRP A 132 -6.24 -18.17 -6.05
N ALA A 133 -5.35 -19.15 -6.07
CA ALA A 133 -5.55 -20.43 -5.40
C ALA A 133 -5.12 -20.39 -3.93
N VAL A 134 -4.03 -19.69 -3.58
CA VAL A 134 -3.50 -19.63 -2.21
C VAL A 134 -4.52 -19.05 -1.23
N PRO A 135 -5.20 -17.92 -1.49
CA PRO A 135 -6.20 -17.40 -0.56
C PRO A 135 -7.43 -18.31 -0.38
N ARG A 136 -7.68 -19.23 -1.31
CA ARG A 136 -8.84 -20.13 -1.30
C ARG A 136 -8.53 -21.52 -0.74
N SER A 137 -7.26 -21.86 -0.57
CA SER A 137 -6.83 -23.17 -0.09
C SER A 137 -6.15 -23.03 1.26
N TRP A 138 -6.83 -23.50 2.31
CA TRP A 138 -6.29 -23.48 3.68
C TRP A 138 -4.90 -24.11 3.77
N SER A 139 -4.69 -25.26 3.10
CA SER A 139 -3.38 -25.94 3.10
C SER A 139 -2.26 -25.11 2.48
N ARG A 140 -2.51 -24.45 1.34
CA ARG A 140 -1.52 -23.59 0.67
C ARG A 140 -1.29 -22.30 1.46
N TRP A 141 -2.35 -21.74 2.03
CA TRP A 141 -2.25 -20.60 2.93
C TRP A 141 -1.37 -20.93 4.14
N ALA A 142 -1.65 -22.04 4.84
CA ALA A 142 -0.88 -22.52 5.98
C ALA A 142 0.62 -22.72 5.65
N GLN A 143 0.94 -23.28 4.47
CA GLN A 143 2.32 -23.44 4.02
C GLN A 143 3.03 -22.10 3.78
N LEU A 144 2.31 -21.09 3.28
CA LEU A 144 2.85 -19.75 3.06
C LEU A 144 3.15 -19.06 4.38
N ILE A 145 2.16 -19.00 5.29
CA ILE A 145 2.29 -18.30 6.59
C ILE A 145 3.21 -19.01 7.58
N ALA A 146 3.51 -20.31 7.40
CA ALA A 146 4.49 -21.01 8.22
C ALA A 146 5.89 -20.37 8.15
N ARG A 147 6.14 -19.51 7.16
CA ARG A 147 7.38 -18.75 6.98
C ARG A 147 7.28 -17.32 7.50
N TYR A 148 6.14 -16.90 8.02
CA TYR A 148 5.95 -15.56 8.57
C TYR A 148 6.54 -15.50 9.98
N PRO A 149 7.04 -14.35 10.43
CA PRO A 149 7.34 -14.14 11.82
C PRO A 149 6.09 -14.38 12.70
N ALA A 150 6.29 -14.82 13.94
CA ALA A 150 5.18 -15.14 14.84
C ALA A 150 4.23 -13.93 15.02
N GLY A 151 2.92 -14.20 14.95
CA GLY A 151 1.87 -13.18 15.12
C GLY A 151 1.58 -12.31 13.90
N TRP A 152 2.42 -12.30 12.87
CA TRP A 152 2.23 -11.47 11.67
C TRP A 152 0.96 -11.79 10.90
N GLU A 153 0.56 -13.07 10.86
CA GLU A 153 -0.71 -13.46 10.27
C GLU A 153 -1.88 -12.71 10.93
N ASN A 154 -1.96 -12.73 12.26
CA ASN A 154 -3.04 -12.11 13.03
C ASN A 154 -3.03 -10.59 12.92
N GLN A 155 -1.85 -10.00 12.72
CA GLN A 155 -1.68 -8.55 12.56
C GLN A 155 -2.04 -8.05 11.15
N GLY A 156 -2.31 -8.94 10.19
CA GLY A 156 -2.67 -8.54 8.83
C GLY A 156 -1.47 -8.38 7.88
N ALA A 157 -0.35 -9.07 8.12
CA ALA A 157 0.82 -9.01 7.25
C ALA A 157 0.49 -9.24 5.77
N PRO A 158 1.22 -8.57 4.86
CA PRO A 158 0.93 -8.60 3.43
C PRO A 158 1.28 -9.95 2.80
N VAL A 159 0.63 -10.25 1.69
CA VAL A 159 1.08 -11.29 0.77
C VAL A 159 1.96 -10.65 -0.30
N VAL A 160 3.14 -11.22 -0.52
CA VAL A 160 4.05 -10.77 -1.57
C VAL A 160 3.80 -11.59 -2.83
N ALA A 161 3.74 -10.96 -4.00
CA ALA A 161 3.58 -11.64 -5.28
C ALA A 161 4.46 -11.01 -6.37
N TRP A 162 4.96 -11.83 -7.31
CA TRP A 162 5.76 -11.31 -8.43
C TRP A 162 4.91 -10.53 -9.41
N ARG A 163 5.25 -9.26 -9.67
CA ARG A 163 4.54 -8.40 -10.63
C ARG A 163 4.44 -9.05 -12.02
N ARG A 164 3.28 -8.92 -12.65
CA ARG A 164 2.97 -9.39 -14.01
C ARG A 164 3.54 -8.46 -15.08
N TYR A 165 3.57 -7.17 -14.78
CA TYR A 165 4.08 -6.11 -15.65
C TYR A 165 4.77 -5.02 -14.82
N ARG A 166 5.45 -4.07 -15.49
CA ARG A 166 6.36 -3.11 -14.83
C ARG A 166 5.69 -2.25 -13.76
N ARG A 167 4.46 -1.78 -14.00
CA ARG A 167 3.67 -0.87 -13.15
C ARG A 167 2.41 -1.53 -12.62
N GLU A 168 2.54 -2.72 -12.02
CA GLU A 168 1.39 -3.36 -11.38
C GLU A 168 1.19 -2.72 -10.00
N ALA A 169 0.04 -2.07 -9.80
CA ALA A 169 -0.32 -1.44 -8.54
C ALA A 169 -0.59 -2.50 -7.47
N HIS A 170 -0.08 -2.27 -6.26
CA HIS A 170 -0.40 -3.10 -5.10
C HIS A 170 -1.92 -3.13 -4.86
N ALA A 171 -2.43 -4.30 -4.43
CA ALA A 171 -3.85 -4.45 -4.18
C ALA A 171 -4.14 -4.20 -2.69
N PRO A 172 -4.97 -3.22 -2.33
CA PRO A 172 -5.42 -3.05 -0.96
C PRO A 172 -6.33 -4.21 -0.53
N PRO A 173 -6.43 -4.45 0.79
CA PRO A 173 -7.28 -5.50 1.31
C PRO A 173 -8.77 -5.17 1.11
N HIS A 174 -9.57 -6.21 0.86
CA HIS A 174 -11.03 -6.13 0.72
C HIS A 174 -11.69 -7.43 1.21
N ALA A 175 -13.02 -7.52 1.24
CA ALA A 175 -13.72 -8.65 1.89
C ALA A 175 -13.32 -10.04 1.36
N GLY A 176 -12.99 -10.16 0.07
CA GLY A 176 -12.55 -11.43 -0.53
C GLY A 176 -11.04 -11.71 -0.38
N ARG A 177 -10.25 -10.72 0.00
CA ARG A 177 -8.79 -10.77 0.17
C ARG A 177 -8.41 -9.82 1.32
N PRO A 178 -8.46 -10.25 2.58
CA PRO A 178 -8.35 -9.36 3.74
C PRO A 178 -6.92 -8.87 4.03
N ARG A 179 -6.01 -8.95 3.06
CA ARG A 179 -4.59 -8.59 3.19
C ARG A 179 -4.13 -7.84 1.95
N TYR A 180 -3.17 -6.94 2.14
CA TYR A 180 -2.47 -6.33 1.02
C TYR A 180 -1.81 -7.40 0.15
N GLU A 181 -1.94 -7.28 -1.17
CA GLU A 181 -1.09 -8.00 -2.13
C GLU A 181 -0.03 -7.02 -2.66
N LEU A 182 1.21 -7.20 -2.23
CA LEU A 182 2.35 -6.39 -2.64
C LEU A 182 3.02 -7.02 -3.86
N HIS A 183 3.12 -6.26 -4.94
CA HIS A 183 3.66 -6.70 -6.22
C HIS A 183 5.12 -6.34 -6.36
N VAL A 184 5.99 -7.30 -6.06
CA VAL A 184 7.43 -7.10 -6.11
C VAL A 184 8.01 -7.46 -7.47
N THR A 185 9.16 -6.87 -7.79
CA THR A 185 9.88 -7.19 -9.02
C THR A 185 10.29 -8.66 -9.03
N ARG A 186 9.95 -9.36 -10.11
CA ARG A 186 10.48 -10.70 -10.37
C ARG A 186 12.00 -10.62 -10.52
N PRO A 187 12.79 -11.42 -9.77
CA PRO A 187 14.23 -11.50 -10.00
C PRO A 187 14.52 -11.83 -11.47
N PRO A 188 15.58 -11.28 -12.07
CA PRO A 188 16.02 -11.72 -13.39
C PRO A 188 16.11 -13.24 -13.40
N ARG A 189 15.50 -13.89 -14.41
CA ARG A 189 15.77 -15.32 -14.61
C ARG A 189 17.25 -15.43 -14.87
N ASP A 190 17.95 -16.17 -14.02
CA ASP A 190 19.32 -16.58 -14.28
C ASP A 190 19.26 -17.47 -15.52
N ARG A 191 19.40 -16.85 -16.70
CA ARG A 191 19.52 -17.56 -17.97
C ARG A 191 20.92 -18.13 -17.92
N GLY A 192 21.01 -19.34 -17.36
CA GLY A 192 22.22 -20.02 -16.92
C GLY A 192 23.50 -19.50 -17.56
N ARG A 193 24.45 -19.15 -16.70
CA ARG A 193 25.87 -19.40 -16.92
C ARG A 193 25.98 -20.74 -17.68
N ARG A 194 26.16 -20.66 -19.01
CA ARG A 194 26.48 -21.85 -19.80
C ARG A 194 27.74 -22.42 -19.15
N PRO A 195 27.81 -23.72 -18.84
CA PRO A 195 29.08 -24.34 -18.50
C PRO A 195 29.91 -24.36 -19.79
N ALA A 196 30.50 -23.22 -20.13
CA ALA A 196 31.69 -23.17 -20.96
C ALA A 196 32.84 -23.50 -20.01
N ASP A 197 33.08 -24.80 -19.81
CA ASP A 197 34.32 -25.42 -19.31
C ASP A 197 34.13 -26.95 -19.27
N GLN A 198 33.78 -27.55 -20.42
CA GLN A 198 33.94 -28.99 -20.68
C GLN A 198 34.99 -29.24 -21.78
N GLU A 199 36.03 -28.41 -21.84
CA GLU A 199 37.27 -28.70 -22.58
C GLU A 199 38.44 -28.76 -21.58
N ALA A 200 38.44 -29.76 -20.72
CA ALA A 200 39.61 -30.16 -19.93
C ALA A 200 39.55 -31.63 -19.54
N LEU A 201 39.11 -32.49 -20.46
CA LEU A 201 39.30 -33.93 -20.39
C LEU A 201 39.39 -34.40 -21.84
N PHE A 202 40.58 -34.32 -22.44
CA PHE A 202 41.23 -35.27 -23.36
C PHE A 202 42.53 -34.64 -23.84
#